data_AF-A0A4P6H218-F1
#
_entry.id   AF-A0A4P6H218-F1
#
_cell.length_a   1.000
_cell.length_b   1.000
_cell.length_c   1.000
_cell.angle_alpha   90.00
_cell.angle_beta   90.00
_cell.angle_gamma   90.00
#
_symmetry.space_group_name_H-M   'P 1'
#
loop_
_entity.id
_entity.type
_entity.pdbx_description
1 polymer ?
#
loop_
_entity_poly.entity_id
_entity_poly.type
_entity_poly.pdbx_seq_one_letter_code
_entity_poly.pdbx_strand_id
1 'polypeptide(L)'
;MKAWNKRALLGAAALVVSGTAWSQAKSTADGIAEYRKMLEDGNPADLFEAKGENLWKQKRGPKNASLDQCDLGKGPGVVQGAWVELPRWFADTGRVQDLESRLLTCMETLQGLNAAEIAKTPFGRGEQANMEALAAYVSAASRGLRMNLPQTHREEKVMYELGKRAFFFRGGPMDFSCASCHGEAGKRIRLQDLPVLTRNPGDGVGFAAWPAYRVSSGELWSMQRRLNDCYRQQRFPFPGFASDVTIALGVFMGVNAKGAESIAPSIKR
;
A
#
# COMPACT_ATOMS: atom_id res chain seq x y z
N MET A 1 -63.73 -55.05 46.74
CA MET A 1 -62.63 -56.03 46.91
C MET A 1 -61.85 -56.17 45.61
N LYS A 2 -60.63 -55.63 45.56
CA LYS A 2 -59.39 -56.25 45.07
C LYS A 2 -58.41 -55.16 44.68
N ALA A 3 -57.45 -54.95 45.56
CA ALA A 3 -56.23 -54.21 45.31
C ALA A 3 -55.39 -54.95 44.27
N TRP A 4 -54.68 -54.21 43.43
CA TRP A 4 -53.36 -54.65 42.99
C TRP A 4 -52.42 -53.46 42.83
N ASN A 5 -51.41 -53.46 43.69
CA ASN A 5 -50.27 -52.58 43.72
C ASN A 5 -49.21 -53.14 42.75
N LYS A 6 -48.73 -52.38 41.75
CA LYS A 6 -47.44 -52.65 41.10
C LYS A 6 -46.68 -51.35 40.89
N ARG A 7 -45.47 -51.37 41.43
CA ARG A 7 -44.48 -50.31 41.49
C ARG A 7 -43.78 -50.09 40.14
N ALA A 8 -43.17 -48.91 40.06
CA ALA A 8 -41.98 -48.54 39.29
C ALA A 8 -42.17 -48.27 37.79
N LEU A 9 -41.95 -47.01 37.39
CA LEU A 9 -40.70 -46.60 36.76
C LEU A 9 -40.64 -45.07 36.68
N LEU A 10 -39.63 -44.51 37.35
CA LEU A 10 -39.16 -43.14 37.18
C LEU A 10 -38.60 -43.00 35.76
N GLY A 11 -39.14 -42.06 34.98
CA GLY A 11 -38.60 -41.65 33.68
C GLY A 11 -38.63 -40.13 33.59
N ALA A 12 -37.58 -39.47 34.09
CA ALA A 12 -37.37 -38.05 33.88
C ALA A 12 -36.96 -37.82 32.42
N ALA A 13 -37.88 -37.31 31.60
CA ALA A 13 -37.57 -36.84 30.25
C ALA A 13 -36.91 -35.47 30.35
N ALA A 14 -35.58 -35.44 30.40
CA ALA A 14 -34.81 -34.23 30.21
C ALA A 14 -34.88 -33.81 28.73
N LEU A 15 -35.65 -32.77 28.44
CA LEU A 15 -35.62 -32.06 27.16
C LEU A 15 -34.26 -31.35 27.04
N VAL A 16 -33.31 -31.99 26.35
CA VAL A 16 -32.08 -31.36 25.90
C VAL A 16 -32.45 -30.41 24.76
N VAL A 17 -32.54 -29.12 25.05
CA VAL A 17 -32.52 -28.07 24.04
C VAL A 17 -31.11 -28.04 23.47
N SER A 18 -30.93 -28.72 22.35
CA SER A 18 -29.72 -28.64 21.53
C SER A 18 -29.65 -27.23 20.92
N GLY A 19 -29.13 -26.27 21.67
CA GLY A 19 -28.69 -24.99 21.12
C GLY A 19 -27.55 -25.26 20.15
N THR A 20 -27.86 -25.36 18.86
CA THR A 20 -26.84 -25.23 17.82
C THR A 20 -26.35 -23.80 17.88
N ALA A 21 -25.33 -23.53 18.69
CA ALA A 21 -24.51 -22.35 18.53
C ALA A 21 -23.80 -22.50 17.19
N TRP A 22 -24.29 -21.82 16.17
CA TRP A 22 -23.56 -21.62 14.93
C TRP A 22 -22.34 -20.77 15.30
N SER A 23 -21.21 -21.42 15.58
CA SER A 23 -19.94 -20.71 15.57
C SER A 23 -19.73 -20.25 14.11
N GLN A 24 -19.79 -18.95 13.87
CA GLN A 24 -19.29 -18.42 12.61
C GLN A 24 -17.83 -18.84 12.51
N ALA A 25 -17.54 -19.79 11.63
CA ALA A 25 -16.19 -20.22 11.35
C ALA A 25 -15.39 -18.99 10.90
N LYS A 26 -14.45 -18.55 11.73
CA LYS A 26 -13.58 -17.40 11.45
C LYS A 26 -12.86 -17.66 10.12
N SER A 27 -12.98 -16.73 9.17
CA SER A 27 -12.34 -16.92 7.87
C SER A 27 -10.82 -16.77 8.01
N THR A 28 -10.05 -17.31 7.05
CA THR A 28 -8.60 -17.07 7.00
C THR A 28 -8.26 -15.58 6.91
N ALA A 29 -9.11 -14.79 6.24
CA ALA A 29 -8.97 -13.34 6.15
C ALA A 29 -9.10 -12.68 7.54
N ASP A 30 -10.07 -13.10 8.35
CA ASP A 30 -10.26 -12.60 9.72
C ASP A 30 -9.08 -12.95 10.62
N GLY A 31 -8.51 -14.15 10.47
CA GLY A 31 -7.29 -14.55 11.19
C GLY A 31 -6.07 -13.70 10.81
N ILE A 32 -5.90 -13.38 9.52
CA ILE A 32 -4.81 -12.50 9.06
C ILE A 32 -5.03 -11.05 9.53
N ALA A 33 -6.26 -10.56 9.50
CA ALA A 33 -6.60 -9.21 9.98
C ALA A 33 -6.35 -9.08 11.49
N GLU A 34 -6.76 -10.06 12.28
CA GLU A 34 -6.48 -10.11 13.71
C GLU A 34 -4.97 -10.17 13.99
N TYR A 35 -4.22 -11.01 13.25
CA TYR A 35 -2.76 -11.05 13.37
C TYR A 35 -2.10 -9.70 13.07
N ARG A 36 -2.56 -8.97 12.05
CA ARG A 36 -2.08 -7.62 11.76
C ARG A 36 -2.38 -6.67 12.91
N LYS A 37 -3.60 -6.70 13.44
CA LYS A 37 -4.02 -5.86 14.57
C LYS A 37 -3.18 -6.13 15.82
N MET A 38 -2.84 -7.39 16.10
CA MET A 38 -1.94 -7.72 17.22
C MET A 38 -0.51 -7.20 17.05
N LEU A 39 -0.07 -6.91 15.82
CA LEU A 39 1.24 -6.36 15.52
C LEU A 39 1.23 -4.84 15.31
N GLU A 40 0.08 -4.18 15.39
CA GLU A 40 -0.01 -2.71 15.30
C GLU A 40 0.79 -2.06 16.44
N ASP A 41 0.68 -2.62 17.66
CA ASP A 41 1.55 -2.28 18.79
C ASP A 41 2.94 -2.88 18.57
N GLY A 42 3.85 -2.10 17.98
CA GLY A 42 5.20 -2.52 17.62
C GLY A 42 5.38 -2.86 16.13
N ASN A 43 4.67 -2.15 15.25
CA ASN A 43 4.83 -2.28 13.80
C ASN A 43 6.31 -2.13 13.41
N PRO A 44 6.95 -3.16 12.81
CA PRO A 44 8.35 -3.05 12.40
C PRO A 44 8.64 -1.93 11.38
N ALA A 45 7.61 -1.39 10.73
CA ALA A 45 7.73 -0.19 9.89
C ALA A 45 8.17 1.05 10.68
N ASP A 46 7.92 1.14 11.98
CA ASP A 46 8.32 2.26 12.83
C ASP A 46 9.85 2.48 12.80
N LEU A 47 10.63 1.39 12.66
CA LEU A 47 12.08 1.46 12.50
C LEU A 47 12.49 2.12 11.17
N PHE A 48 11.72 1.88 10.11
CA PHE A 48 11.94 2.52 8.81
C PHE A 48 11.50 3.99 8.85
N GLU A 49 10.43 4.32 9.57
CA GLU A 49 9.99 5.70 9.79
C GLU A 49 11.06 6.50 10.52
N ALA A 50 11.59 5.99 11.64
CA ALA A 50 12.66 6.64 12.38
C ALA A 50 13.94 6.79 11.54
N LYS A 51 14.30 5.76 10.76
CA LYS A 51 15.43 5.85 9.81
C LYS A 51 15.16 6.93 8.75
N GLY A 52 13.96 6.97 8.18
CA GLY A 52 13.57 7.96 7.18
C GLY A 52 13.60 9.39 7.70
N GLU A 53 13.12 9.61 8.92
CA GLU A 53 13.18 10.91 9.59
C GLU A 53 14.64 11.38 9.78
N ASN A 54 15.51 10.48 10.23
CA ASN A 54 16.93 10.77 10.37
C ASN A 54 17.56 11.11 9.00
N LEU A 55 17.26 10.33 7.96
CA LEU A 55 17.73 10.57 6.59
C LEU A 55 17.23 11.89 6.01
N TRP A 56 16.02 12.33 6.38
CA TRP A 56 15.44 13.61 5.94
C TRP A 56 16.24 14.81 6.48
N LYS A 57 16.61 14.74 7.76
CA LYS A 57 17.38 15.80 8.46
C LYS A 57 18.88 15.72 8.20
N GLN A 58 19.39 14.54 7.83
CA GLN A 58 20.81 14.32 7.62
C GLN A 58 21.30 15.04 6.35
N LYS A 59 22.36 15.83 6.49
CA LYS A 59 23.12 16.36 5.36
C LYS A 59 23.86 15.25 4.65
N ARG A 60 23.60 15.05 3.36
CA ARG A 60 24.22 14.01 2.53
C ARG A 60 24.50 14.51 1.11
N GLY A 61 25.16 13.65 0.34
CA GLY A 61 25.51 13.87 -1.07
C GLY A 61 26.63 14.90 -1.26
N PRO A 62 27.09 15.09 -2.51
CA PRO A 62 28.16 16.03 -2.85
C PRO A 62 27.91 17.47 -2.40
N LYS A 63 26.65 17.90 -2.27
CA LYS A 63 26.29 19.25 -1.81
C LYS A 63 26.17 19.37 -0.28
N ASN A 64 26.34 18.26 0.45
CA ASN A 64 26.25 18.21 1.92
C ASN A 64 24.98 18.91 2.47
N ALA A 65 23.83 18.59 1.89
CA ALA A 65 22.54 19.22 2.19
C ALA A 65 21.51 18.19 2.68
N SER A 66 20.58 18.63 3.51
CA SER A 66 19.41 17.87 3.98
C SER A 66 18.28 17.91 2.94
N LEU A 67 17.19 17.18 3.20
CA LEU A 67 15.95 17.24 2.41
C LEU A 67 14.92 18.23 3.00
N ASP A 68 15.31 19.06 3.98
CA ASP A 68 14.45 20.06 4.62
C ASP A 68 13.90 21.15 3.68
N GLN A 69 14.47 21.32 2.50
CA GLN A 69 13.96 22.19 1.43
C GLN A 69 13.21 21.42 0.32
N CYS A 70 13.04 20.10 0.45
CA CYS A 70 12.30 19.32 -0.54
C CYS A 70 10.81 19.68 -0.49
N ASP A 71 10.28 20.24 -1.57
CA ASP A 71 8.85 20.52 -1.70
C ASP A 71 8.11 19.29 -2.23
N LEU A 72 7.24 18.70 -1.43
CA LEU A 72 6.41 17.54 -1.79
C LEU A 72 5.02 17.93 -2.31
N GLY A 73 4.82 19.21 -2.64
CA GLY A 73 3.57 19.80 -3.13
C GLY A 73 2.77 20.53 -2.06
N LYS A 74 3.34 20.66 -0.86
CA LYS A 74 2.78 21.37 0.30
C LYS A 74 3.64 22.58 0.71
N GLY A 75 4.69 22.88 -0.06
CA GLY A 75 5.71 23.86 0.26
C GLY A 75 7.02 23.19 0.71
N PRO A 76 8.15 23.92 0.68
CA PRO A 76 9.47 23.38 1.05
C PRO A 76 9.47 22.78 2.47
N GLY A 77 9.90 21.53 2.58
CA GLY A 77 10.08 20.84 3.86
C GLY A 77 8.81 20.26 4.49
N VAL A 78 7.63 20.52 3.91
CA VAL A 78 6.36 20.10 4.50
C VAL A 78 6.03 18.66 4.11
N VAL A 79 6.09 17.75 5.08
CA VAL A 79 5.74 16.32 4.90
C VAL A 79 4.29 16.00 5.30
N GLN A 80 3.73 16.76 6.25
CA GLN A 80 2.38 16.52 6.78
C GLN A 80 1.33 16.59 5.66
N GLY A 81 0.59 15.50 5.47
CA GLY A 81 -0.46 15.42 4.44
C GLY A 81 0.02 15.40 2.99
N ALA A 82 1.33 15.37 2.72
CA ALA A 82 1.84 15.34 1.36
C ALA A 82 1.51 14.01 0.66
N TRP A 83 1.67 12.88 1.35
CA TRP A 83 1.49 11.55 0.78
C TRP A 83 0.08 11.31 0.23
N VAL A 84 -0.96 11.74 0.96
CA VAL A 84 -2.36 11.56 0.54
C VAL A 84 -2.77 12.43 -0.65
N GLU A 85 -1.91 13.34 -1.11
CA GLU A 85 -2.11 14.18 -2.29
C GLU A 85 -1.10 13.90 -3.42
N LEU A 86 -0.34 12.81 -3.31
CA LEU A 86 0.61 12.35 -4.32
C LEU A 86 0.11 11.06 -5.01
N PRO A 87 0.37 10.85 -6.31
CA PRO A 87 1.16 11.71 -7.22
C PRO A 87 0.43 12.99 -7.68
N ARG A 88 1.21 14.02 -8.02
CA ARG A 88 0.68 15.33 -8.49
C ARG A 88 1.63 16.02 -9.48
N TRP A 89 1.14 17.07 -10.14
CA TRP A 89 1.96 17.92 -11.00
C TRP A 89 2.93 18.81 -10.20
N PHE A 90 4.17 18.91 -10.68
CA PHE A 90 5.20 19.80 -10.17
C PHE A 90 5.72 20.71 -11.29
N ALA A 91 5.63 22.02 -11.08
CA ALA A 91 5.99 23.01 -12.10
C ALA A 91 7.49 23.13 -12.35
N ASP A 92 8.32 22.85 -11.33
CA ASP A 92 9.78 22.91 -11.42
C ASP A 92 10.37 21.81 -12.32
N THR A 93 9.75 20.63 -12.34
CA THR A 93 10.15 19.52 -13.22
C THR A 93 9.31 19.42 -14.48
N GLY A 94 8.15 20.09 -14.53
CA GLY A 94 7.20 19.95 -15.63
C GLY A 94 6.67 18.51 -15.74
N ARG A 95 6.52 17.80 -14.62
CA ARG A 95 6.09 16.39 -14.58
C ARG A 95 5.10 16.13 -13.47
N VAL A 96 4.26 15.11 -13.67
CA VAL A 96 3.57 14.46 -12.55
C VAL A 96 4.56 13.53 -11.87
N GLN A 97 4.71 13.67 -10.56
CA GLN A 97 5.64 12.87 -9.77
C GLN A 97 4.90 12.20 -8.62
N ASP A 98 5.19 10.91 -8.41
CA ASP A 98 4.86 10.23 -7.16
C ASP A 98 5.88 10.58 -6.07
N LEU A 99 5.68 10.06 -4.85
CA LEU A 99 6.57 10.36 -3.73
C LEU A 99 8.03 10.01 -4.05
N GLU A 100 8.29 8.82 -4.58
CA GLU A 100 9.64 8.31 -4.79
C GLU A 100 10.36 9.02 -5.95
N SER A 101 9.66 9.32 -7.05
CA SER A 101 10.21 10.14 -8.13
C SER A 101 10.42 11.60 -7.71
N ARG A 102 9.59 12.15 -6.82
CA ARG A 102 9.80 13.48 -6.25
C ARG A 102 11.01 13.52 -5.32
N LEU A 103 11.18 12.48 -4.49
CA LEU A 103 12.36 12.32 -3.64
C LEU A 103 13.63 12.23 -4.48
N LEU A 104 13.64 11.48 -5.59
CA LEU A 104 14.78 11.47 -6.52
C LEU A 104 15.15 12.88 -7.00
N THR A 105 14.16 13.68 -7.43
CA THR A 105 14.40 15.07 -7.83
C THR A 105 15.01 15.87 -6.69
N CYS A 106 14.49 15.78 -5.47
CA CYS A 106 15.05 16.51 -4.33
C CYS A 106 16.46 16.05 -3.98
N MET A 107 16.75 14.75 -4.02
CA MET A 107 18.06 14.19 -3.74
C MET A 107 19.11 14.66 -4.76
N GLU A 108 18.74 14.73 -6.05
CA GLU A 108 19.62 15.25 -7.09
C GLU A 108 19.82 16.76 -6.99
N THR A 109 18.73 17.51 -6.88
CA THR A 109 18.78 18.98 -6.91
C THR A 109 19.38 19.57 -5.64
N LEU A 110 18.98 19.07 -4.46
CA LEU A 110 19.44 19.58 -3.16
C LEU A 110 20.75 18.93 -2.72
N GLN A 111 20.83 17.59 -2.76
CA GLN A 111 21.96 16.85 -2.20
C GLN A 111 23.07 16.58 -3.23
N GLY A 112 22.76 16.66 -4.52
CA GLY A 112 23.70 16.34 -5.61
C GLY A 112 23.89 14.85 -5.84
N LEU A 113 23.00 14.00 -5.31
CA LEU A 113 23.04 12.56 -5.54
C LEU A 113 22.61 12.22 -6.97
N ASN A 114 23.22 11.21 -7.58
CA ASN A 114 22.88 10.82 -8.95
C ASN A 114 21.55 10.06 -9.00
N ALA A 115 20.46 10.75 -9.37
CA ALA A 115 19.12 10.13 -9.42
C ALA A 115 19.04 8.94 -10.38
N ALA A 116 19.74 8.99 -11.52
CA ALA A 116 19.74 7.91 -12.50
C ALA A 116 20.45 6.65 -11.98
N GLU A 117 21.52 6.80 -11.20
CA GLU A 117 22.20 5.69 -10.53
C GLU A 117 21.33 5.07 -9.43
N ILE A 118 20.68 5.92 -8.62
CA ILE A 118 19.73 5.47 -7.59
C ILE A 118 18.58 4.70 -8.23
N ALA A 119 18.02 5.19 -9.34
CA ALA A 119 16.91 4.53 -10.04
C ALA A 119 17.31 3.19 -10.68
N LYS A 120 18.58 2.98 -11.02
CA LYS A 120 19.11 1.71 -11.54
C LYS A 120 19.52 0.73 -10.44
N THR A 121 19.67 1.21 -9.21
CA THR A 121 20.03 0.37 -8.06
C THR A 121 18.87 -0.59 -7.76
N PRO A 122 19.10 -1.88 -7.51
CA PRO A 122 18.04 -2.81 -7.11
C PRO A 122 17.35 -2.36 -5.80
N PHE A 123 16.04 -2.61 -5.70
CA PHE A 123 15.27 -2.38 -4.48
C PHE A 123 15.93 -3.02 -3.24
N GLY A 124 15.82 -2.33 -2.10
CA GLY A 124 16.43 -2.76 -0.84
C GLY A 124 17.96 -2.76 -0.81
N ARG A 125 18.65 -2.21 -1.83
CA ARG A 125 20.12 -2.09 -1.86
C ARG A 125 20.56 -0.65 -1.97
N GLY A 126 21.76 -0.35 -1.43
CA GLY A 126 22.38 0.97 -1.52
C GLY A 126 21.40 2.08 -1.15
N GLU A 127 21.32 3.10 -2.01
CA GLU A 127 20.44 4.25 -1.77
C GLU A 127 18.94 3.94 -1.95
N GLN A 128 18.56 2.85 -2.63
CA GLN A 128 17.15 2.42 -2.67
C GLN A 128 16.64 1.95 -1.30
N ALA A 129 17.50 1.40 -0.45
CA ALA A 129 17.11 1.08 0.94
C ALA A 129 16.87 2.35 1.78
N ASN A 130 17.50 3.47 1.42
CA ASN A 130 17.24 4.77 2.04
C ASN A 130 15.97 5.40 1.47
N MET A 131 15.70 5.21 0.17
CA MET A 131 14.45 5.61 -0.47
C MET A 131 13.22 4.94 0.16
N GLU A 132 13.28 3.63 0.43
CA GLU A 132 12.21 2.91 1.12
C GLU A 132 11.94 3.51 2.52
N ALA A 133 12.99 3.83 3.29
CA ALA A 133 12.85 4.46 4.61
C ALA A 133 12.28 5.90 4.52
N LEU A 134 12.74 6.71 3.58
CA LEU A 134 12.19 8.05 3.32
C LEU A 134 10.71 7.97 2.93
N ALA A 135 10.33 7.01 2.08
CA ALA A 135 8.94 6.79 1.72
C ALA A 135 8.08 6.41 2.94
N ALA A 136 8.62 5.61 3.87
CA ALA A 136 7.97 5.26 5.13
C ALA A 136 7.68 6.49 5.99
N TYR A 137 8.71 7.32 6.21
CA TYR A 137 8.61 8.52 7.02
C TYR A 137 7.57 9.51 6.46
N VAL A 138 7.64 9.81 5.16
CA VAL A 138 6.73 10.78 4.54
C VAL A 138 5.29 10.27 4.50
N SER A 139 5.07 8.97 4.26
CA SER A 139 3.72 8.42 4.28
C SER A 139 3.12 8.36 5.68
N ALA A 140 3.93 8.06 6.70
CA ALA A 140 3.53 8.07 8.10
C ALA A 140 3.01 9.45 8.56
N ALA A 141 3.61 10.53 8.05
CA ALA A 141 3.15 11.90 8.29
C ALA A 141 1.76 12.20 7.69
N SER A 142 1.15 11.26 6.97
CA SER A 142 -0.22 11.35 6.47
C SER A 142 -1.13 10.21 6.96
N ARG A 143 -0.69 9.41 7.95
CA ARG A 143 -1.50 8.35 8.56
C ARG A 143 -2.77 8.94 9.18
N GLY A 144 -3.91 8.28 8.98
CA GLY A 144 -5.23 8.75 9.41
C GLY A 144 -5.85 9.85 8.53
N LEU A 145 -5.13 10.37 7.54
CA LEU A 145 -5.67 11.31 6.56
C LEU A 145 -6.29 10.56 5.38
N ARG A 146 -7.23 11.21 4.68
CA ARG A 146 -7.95 10.61 3.54
C ARG A 146 -7.26 10.92 2.22
N MET A 147 -7.12 9.91 1.36
CA MET A 147 -6.59 10.04 0.01
C MET A 147 -7.36 11.10 -0.79
N ASN A 148 -6.66 12.04 -1.40
CA ASN A 148 -7.23 13.15 -2.16
C ASN A 148 -6.26 13.66 -3.25
N LEU A 149 -5.81 12.76 -4.13
CA LEU A 149 -4.92 13.13 -5.23
C LEU A 149 -5.55 14.18 -6.15
N PRO A 150 -4.80 15.21 -6.58
CA PRO A 150 -5.30 16.24 -7.45
C PRO A 150 -5.53 15.72 -8.88
N GLN A 151 -6.53 16.30 -9.53
CA GLN A 151 -6.87 16.12 -10.95
C GLN A 151 -7.21 17.48 -11.58
N THR A 152 -6.51 18.53 -11.12
CA THR A 152 -6.77 19.91 -11.53
C THR A 152 -5.91 20.32 -12.72
N HIS A 153 -4.67 19.85 -12.79
CA HIS A 153 -3.76 20.12 -13.90
C HIS A 153 -4.04 19.17 -15.07
N ARG A 154 -3.78 19.62 -16.30
CA ARG A 154 -3.97 18.81 -17.51
C ARG A 154 -3.17 17.51 -17.44
N GLU A 155 -1.91 17.60 -17.02
CA GLU A 155 -1.00 16.44 -17.00
C GLU A 155 -1.37 15.42 -15.93
N GLU A 156 -2.03 15.83 -14.85
CA GLU A 156 -2.61 14.89 -13.85
C GLU A 156 -3.71 14.03 -14.47
N LYS A 157 -4.56 14.63 -15.32
CA LYS A 157 -5.63 13.92 -16.04
C LYS A 157 -5.06 13.02 -17.13
N VAL A 158 -4.01 13.47 -17.84
CA VAL A 158 -3.31 12.64 -18.84
C VAL A 158 -2.71 11.41 -18.17
N MET A 159 -2.03 11.57 -17.02
CA MET A 159 -1.45 10.46 -16.27
C MET A 159 -2.51 9.51 -15.70
N TYR A 160 -3.67 10.05 -15.29
CA TYR A 160 -4.81 9.22 -14.89
C TYR A 160 -5.29 8.33 -16.06
N GLU A 161 -5.48 8.89 -17.25
CA GLU A 161 -5.91 8.11 -18.43
C GLU A 161 -4.85 7.12 -18.90
N LEU A 162 -3.56 7.48 -18.83
CA LEU A 162 -2.47 6.55 -19.12
C LEU A 162 -2.44 5.39 -18.11
N GLY A 163 -2.60 5.70 -16.81
CA GLY A 163 -2.66 4.71 -15.75
C GLY A 163 -3.85 3.78 -15.90
N LYS A 164 -5.02 4.32 -16.27
CA LYS A 164 -6.21 3.54 -16.60
C LYS A 164 -5.93 2.58 -17.76
N ARG A 165 -5.37 3.07 -18.88
CA ARG A 165 -5.03 2.20 -20.02
C ARG A 165 -4.05 1.11 -19.62
N ALA A 166 -3.00 1.44 -18.86
CA ALA A 166 -2.03 0.47 -18.36
C ALA A 166 -2.69 -0.58 -17.45
N PHE A 167 -3.60 -0.18 -16.56
CA PHE A 167 -4.30 -1.08 -15.64
C PHE A 167 -5.13 -2.16 -16.37
N PHE A 168 -5.74 -1.79 -17.49
CA PHE A 168 -6.56 -2.70 -18.32
C PHE A 168 -5.78 -3.33 -19.49
N PHE A 169 -4.50 -3.01 -19.66
CA PHE A 169 -3.70 -3.55 -20.76
C PHE A 169 -3.39 -5.03 -20.50
N ARG A 170 -3.85 -5.89 -21.40
CA ARG A 170 -3.53 -7.32 -21.39
C ARG A 170 -2.31 -7.60 -22.27
N GLY A 171 -1.43 -8.46 -21.81
CA GLY A 171 -0.31 -8.92 -22.61
C GLY A 171 0.59 -9.89 -21.88
N GLY A 172 1.80 -10.07 -22.43
CA GLY A 172 2.74 -11.07 -21.96
C GLY A 172 2.26 -12.51 -22.22
N PRO A 173 3.02 -13.51 -21.78
CA PRO A 173 2.74 -14.92 -22.11
C PRO A 173 1.49 -15.49 -21.42
N MET A 174 0.95 -14.80 -20.41
CA MET A 174 -0.26 -15.22 -19.69
C MET A 174 -1.48 -14.35 -20.01
N ASP A 175 -1.32 -13.37 -20.92
CA ASP A 175 -2.39 -12.45 -21.32
C ASP A 175 -3.10 -11.75 -20.13
N PHE A 176 -2.33 -11.43 -19.09
CA PHE A 176 -2.84 -10.77 -17.88
C PHE A 176 -2.78 -9.24 -18.01
N SER A 177 -3.68 -8.60 -17.25
CA SER A 177 -3.67 -7.18 -16.91
C SER A 177 -3.79 -7.03 -15.38
N CYS A 178 -3.62 -5.81 -14.85
CA CYS A 178 -3.94 -5.54 -13.44
C CYS A 178 -5.40 -5.87 -13.14
N ALA A 179 -6.31 -5.54 -14.06
CA ALA A 179 -7.74 -5.81 -13.96
C ALA A 179 -8.09 -7.31 -13.92
N SER A 180 -7.25 -8.18 -14.50
CA SER A 180 -7.45 -9.64 -14.44
C SER A 180 -7.51 -10.17 -13.00
N CYS A 181 -6.84 -9.50 -12.07
CA CYS A 181 -6.84 -9.85 -10.65
C CYS A 181 -7.58 -8.83 -9.78
N HIS A 182 -7.53 -7.55 -10.12
CA HIS A 182 -8.01 -6.44 -9.29
C HIS A 182 -9.23 -5.69 -9.89
N GLY A 183 -9.93 -6.29 -10.85
CA GLY A 183 -11.10 -5.70 -11.52
C GLY A 183 -12.46 -6.15 -10.96
N GLU A 184 -12.51 -7.26 -10.23
CA GLU A 184 -13.75 -7.87 -9.74
C GLU A 184 -13.71 -8.12 -8.22
N ALA A 185 -14.85 -7.94 -7.55
CA ALA A 185 -14.97 -8.16 -6.12
C ALA A 185 -15.03 -9.65 -5.77
N GLY A 186 -14.67 -9.99 -4.52
CA GLY A 186 -14.78 -11.35 -3.99
C GLY A 186 -13.80 -12.36 -4.60
N LYS A 187 -12.77 -11.91 -5.31
CA LYS A 187 -11.74 -12.78 -5.87
C LYS A 187 -10.60 -13.02 -4.87
N ARG A 188 -9.96 -14.17 -5.02
CA ARG A 188 -8.71 -14.52 -4.32
C ARG A 188 -7.80 -15.33 -5.24
N ILE A 189 -6.49 -15.24 -5.03
CA ILE A 189 -5.50 -16.18 -5.58
C ILE A 189 -4.90 -16.96 -4.42
N ARG A 190 -5.07 -18.29 -4.44
CA ARG A 190 -4.75 -19.17 -3.32
C ARG A 190 -5.43 -18.68 -2.03
N LEU A 191 -4.67 -18.19 -1.07
CA LEU A 191 -5.14 -17.68 0.23
C LEU A 191 -5.06 -16.14 0.34
N GLN A 192 -4.92 -15.44 -0.79
CA GLN A 192 -4.80 -13.99 -0.82
C GLN A 192 -6.02 -13.37 -1.46
N ASP A 193 -6.82 -12.66 -0.65
CA ASP A 193 -7.92 -11.86 -1.16
C ASP A 193 -7.39 -10.70 -1.99
N LEU A 194 -8.12 -10.39 -3.07
CA LEU A 194 -7.73 -9.38 -4.05
C LEU A 194 -8.67 -8.18 -3.95
N PRO A 195 -8.16 -6.99 -3.61
CA PRO A 195 -8.98 -5.79 -3.61
C PRO A 195 -9.33 -5.35 -5.03
N VAL A 196 -10.49 -4.73 -5.20
CA VAL A 196 -10.87 -4.03 -6.43
C VAL A 196 -10.20 -2.66 -6.44
N LEU A 197 -9.35 -2.40 -7.44
CA LEU A 197 -8.53 -1.17 -7.49
C LEU A 197 -9.04 -0.13 -8.51
N THR A 198 -10.19 -0.39 -9.13
CA THR A 198 -10.85 0.49 -10.10
C THR A 198 -11.86 1.46 -9.47
N ARG A 199 -12.03 1.39 -8.15
CA ARG A 199 -12.88 2.25 -7.31
C ARG A 199 -12.31 2.28 -5.90
N ASN A 200 -12.93 3.04 -4.99
CA ASN A 200 -12.46 3.12 -3.61
C ASN A 200 -12.54 1.72 -2.96
N PRO A 201 -11.41 1.13 -2.54
CA PRO A 201 -11.38 -0.22 -1.99
C PRO A 201 -11.66 -0.28 -0.47
N GLY A 202 -11.81 0.88 0.19
CA GLY A 202 -11.95 1.02 1.64
C GLY A 202 -10.68 1.50 2.34
N ASP A 203 -10.85 1.89 3.60
CA ASP A 203 -9.79 2.41 4.46
C ASP A 203 -8.65 1.38 4.60
N GLY A 204 -7.41 1.83 4.42
CA GLY A 204 -6.24 0.98 4.50
C GLY A 204 -6.18 -0.20 3.51
N VAL A 205 -6.88 -0.10 2.38
CA VAL A 205 -6.86 -1.08 1.29
C VAL A 205 -6.28 -0.46 0.01
N GLY A 206 -5.63 -1.28 -0.81
CA GLY A 206 -5.07 -0.82 -2.09
C GLY A 206 -3.99 0.25 -1.87
N PHE A 207 -4.05 1.34 -2.63
CA PHE A 207 -3.06 2.42 -2.61
C PHE A 207 -2.89 3.07 -1.22
N ALA A 208 -3.99 3.22 -0.46
CA ALA A 208 -3.99 3.83 0.88
C ALA A 208 -3.22 3.02 1.94
N ALA A 209 -2.84 1.78 1.60
CA ALA A 209 -2.16 0.84 2.48
C ALA A 209 -0.66 0.69 2.19
N TRP A 210 -0.09 1.47 1.27
CA TRP A 210 1.32 1.40 0.90
C TRP A 210 2.03 2.72 1.22
N PRO A 211 3.34 2.74 1.51
CA PRO A 211 4.26 1.61 1.69
C PRO A 211 3.81 0.62 2.78
N ALA A 212 4.39 -0.57 2.77
CA ALA A 212 4.04 -1.60 3.75
C ALA A 212 5.23 -2.49 4.12
N TYR A 213 5.33 -2.82 5.41
CA TYR A 213 6.24 -3.83 5.91
C TYR A 213 5.71 -5.23 5.55
N ARG A 214 6.53 -6.05 4.90
CA ARG A 214 6.18 -7.41 4.49
C ARG A 214 6.81 -8.43 5.42
N VAL A 215 5.99 -9.04 6.28
CA VAL A 215 6.42 -10.03 7.28
C VAL A 215 7.15 -11.22 6.62
N SER A 216 6.74 -11.64 5.43
CA SER A 216 7.38 -12.77 4.73
C SER A 216 8.84 -12.53 4.33
N SER A 217 9.26 -11.29 4.14
CA SER A 217 10.64 -10.96 3.75
C SER A 217 11.39 -10.13 4.79
N GLY A 218 10.70 -9.58 5.79
CA GLY A 218 11.29 -8.69 6.78
C GLY A 218 11.66 -7.32 6.22
N GLU A 219 11.06 -6.91 5.10
CA GLU A 219 11.40 -5.69 4.37
C GLU A 219 10.23 -4.72 4.30
N LEU A 220 10.52 -3.42 4.27
CA LEU A 220 9.56 -2.42 3.83
C LEU A 220 9.53 -2.35 2.31
N TRP A 221 8.33 -2.41 1.74
CA TRP A 221 8.13 -2.27 0.30
C TRP A 221 7.34 -1.00 0.01
N SER A 222 7.85 -0.20 -0.93
CA SER A 222 7.14 0.96 -1.47
C SER A 222 6.12 0.57 -2.54
N MET A 223 5.33 1.55 -2.99
CA MET A 223 4.41 1.34 -4.12
C MET A 223 5.19 1.07 -5.42
N GLN A 224 6.33 1.74 -5.65
CA GLN A 224 7.19 1.44 -6.80
C GLN A 224 7.65 -0.02 -6.82
N ARG A 225 8.11 -0.53 -5.66
CA ARG A 225 8.50 -1.94 -5.54
C ARG A 225 7.32 -2.89 -5.75
N ARG A 226 6.15 -2.57 -5.18
CA ARG A 226 4.93 -3.37 -5.36
C ARG A 226 4.51 -3.45 -6.82
N LEU A 227 4.51 -2.33 -7.54
CA LEU A 227 4.17 -2.29 -8.96
C LEU A 227 5.16 -3.10 -9.80
N ASN A 228 6.47 -2.96 -9.56
CA ASN A 228 7.48 -3.75 -10.24
C ASN A 228 7.29 -5.27 -10.01
N ASP A 229 6.94 -5.67 -8.78
CA ASP A 229 6.63 -7.07 -8.47
C ASP A 229 5.33 -7.57 -9.13
N CYS A 230 4.32 -6.69 -9.28
CA CYS A 230 3.11 -7.01 -10.05
C CYS A 230 3.42 -7.27 -11.53
N TYR A 231 4.29 -6.48 -12.17
CA TYR A 231 4.73 -6.72 -13.55
C TYR A 231 5.50 -8.03 -13.68
N ARG A 232 6.43 -8.29 -12.75
CA ARG A 232 7.17 -9.57 -12.67
C ARG A 232 6.22 -10.77 -12.58
N GLN A 233 5.20 -10.69 -11.72
CA GLN A 233 4.22 -11.76 -11.56
C GLN A 233 3.33 -11.95 -12.78
N GLN A 234 3.11 -10.92 -13.59
CA GLN A 234 2.43 -11.03 -14.89
C GLN A 234 3.35 -11.54 -16.02
N ARG A 235 4.65 -11.79 -15.72
CA ARG A 235 5.69 -12.16 -16.70
C ARG A 235 5.93 -11.07 -17.75
N PHE A 236 5.70 -9.81 -17.38
CA PHE A 236 6.19 -8.66 -18.13
C PHE A 236 7.64 -8.33 -17.76
N PRO A 237 8.37 -7.61 -18.63
CA PRO A 237 9.58 -6.89 -18.23
C PRO A 237 9.32 -5.96 -17.05
N PHE A 238 10.35 -5.71 -16.24
CA PHE A 238 10.25 -4.71 -15.17
C PHE A 238 10.02 -3.32 -15.77
N PRO A 239 9.02 -2.56 -15.28
CA PRO A 239 8.76 -1.21 -15.76
C PRO A 239 9.85 -0.20 -15.32
N GLY A 240 10.74 -0.59 -14.42
CA GLY A 240 11.78 0.28 -13.85
C GLY A 240 11.26 1.12 -12.68
N PHE A 241 12.20 1.64 -11.90
CA PHE A 241 11.91 2.54 -10.79
C PHE A 241 11.56 3.95 -11.30
N ALA A 242 10.52 4.56 -10.73
CA ALA A 242 10.08 5.92 -11.06
C ALA A 242 9.78 6.14 -12.56
N SER A 243 9.35 5.09 -13.26
CA SER A 243 8.95 5.18 -14.66
C SER A 243 7.56 5.80 -14.81
N ASP A 244 7.28 6.38 -15.99
CA ASP A 244 6.01 7.04 -16.23
C ASP A 244 4.82 6.07 -16.08
N VAL A 245 4.99 4.78 -16.40
CA VAL A 245 3.91 3.79 -16.24
C VAL A 245 3.62 3.49 -14.76
N THR A 246 4.64 3.42 -13.89
CA THR A 246 4.40 3.19 -12.46
C THR A 246 3.79 4.41 -11.79
N ILE A 247 4.24 5.62 -12.16
CA ILE A 247 3.64 6.87 -11.69
C ILE A 247 2.18 6.98 -12.14
N ALA A 248 1.89 6.69 -13.41
CA ALA A 248 0.54 6.73 -13.96
C ALA A 248 -0.40 5.71 -13.30
N LEU A 249 0.05 4.48 -13.08
CA LEU A 249 -0.69 3.50 -12.29
C LEU A 249 -0.93 3.98 -10.86
N GLY A 250 0.05 4.65 -10.25
CA GLY A 250 -0.09 5.32 -8.96
C GLY A 250 -1.18 6.39 -8.97
N VAL A 251 -1.22 7.25 -9.98
CA VAL A 251 -2.29 8.25 -10.16
C VAL A 251 -3.65 7.57 -10.28
N PHE A 252 -3.80 6.58 -11.18
CA PHE A 252 -5.07 5.89 -11.40
C PHE A 252 -5.60 5.24 -10.11
N MET A 253 -4.75 4.48 -9.41
CA MET A 253 -5.15 3.80 -8.18
C MET A 253 -5.40 4.78 -7.03
N GLY A 254 -4.58 5.83 -6.88
CA GLY A 254 -4.74 6.82 -5.83
C GLY A 254 -5.98 7.70 -6.01
N VAL A 255 -6.31 8.09 -7.25
CA VAL A 255 -7.55 8.80 -7.57
C VAL A 255 -8.77 7.91 -7.28
N ASN A 256 -8.72 6.63 -7.64
CA ASN A 256 -9.79 5.70 -7.32
C ASN A 256 -9.90 5.41 -5.82
N ALA A 257 -8.82 5.54 -5.06
CA ALA A 257 -8.80 5.43 -3.60
C ALA A 257 -9.33 6.69 -2.88
N LYS A 258 -9.78 7.73 -3.59
CA LYS A 258 -10.23 9.00 -3.00
C LYS A 258 -11.22 8.76 -1.85
N GLY A 259 -10.92 9.37 -0.71
CA GLY A 259 -11.72 9.27 0.52
C GLY A 259 -11.34 8.09 1.42
N ALA A 260 -10.56 7.10 0.96
CA ALA A 260 -10.04 6.05 1.83
C ALA A 260 -9.03 6.66 2.82
N GLU A 261 -9.12 6.28 4.08
CA GLU A 261 -8.13 6.62 5.10
C GLU A 261 -6.82 5.87 4.84
N SER A 262 -5.69 6.60 4.89
CA SER A 262 -4.38 5.99 4.76
C SER A 262 -3.90 5.46 6.11
N ILE A 263 -3.50 4.19 6.12
CA ILE A 263 -2.85 3.55 7.27
C ILE A 263 -1.34 3.33 7.01
N ALA A 264 -0.80 4.00 6.00
CA ALA A 264 0.58 3.80 5.61
C ALA A 264 1.57 4.37 6.66
N PRO A 265 2.72 3.72 6.87
CA PRO A 265 3.08 2.37 6.42
C PRO A 265 2.26 1.25 7.09
N SER A 266 1.70 0.33 6.30
CA SER A 266 0.92 -0.80 6.84
C SER A 266 1.75 -2.07 7.07
N ILE A 267 1.17 -3.07 7.72
CA ILE A 267 1.74 -4.43 7.81
C ILE A 267 1.03 -5.35 6.81
N LYS A 268 1.83 -6.08 6.02
CA LYS A 268 1.36 -7.06 5.03
C LYS A 268 2.12 -8.38 5.17
N ARG A 269 1.52 -9.44 4.67
CA ARG A 269 2.19 -10.75 4.55
C ARG A 269 3.27 -10.67 3.47
#